data_AF-A0A662KIZ9-F1
#
_entry.id   AF-A0A662KIZ9-F1
#
_cell.length_a   1.000
_cell.length_b   1.000
_cell.length_c   1.000
_cell.angle_alpha   90.00
_cell.angle_beta   90.00
_cell.angle_gamma   90.00
#
_symmetry.space_group_name_H-M   'P 1'
#
loop_
_entity.id
_entity.type
_entity.pdbx_description
1 polymer ?
#
loop_
_entity_poly.entity_id
_entity_poly.type
_entity_poly.pdbx_seq_one_letter_code
_entity_poly.pdbx_strand_id
1 'polypeptide(L)'
;MLPQDVIFTGTQINYYFVCKTKLWFFSHFIAMESKSDVVKIGKIIHETSYVRKSDRGVIIDDRIGIDFIERNGKIIIHEIKKSNRLEKAHRYQLYYY
;
A
#
# COMPACT_ATOMS: atom_id res chain seq x y z
N MET A 1 -2.39 19.65 16.69
CA MET A 1 -3.19 19.51 15.45
C MET A 1 -2.22 19.25 14.33
N LEU A 2 -2.40 18.20 13.53
CA LEU A 2 -1.50 17.96 12.38
C LEU A 2 -1.77 19.02 11.30
N PRO A 3 -0.75 19.54 10.60
CA PRO A 3 -0.95 20.51 9.53
C PRO A 3 -1.88 19.96 8.45
N GLN A 4 -2.70 20.83 7.85
CA GLN A 4 -3.66 20.46 6.79
C GLN A 4 -2.99 19.86 5.53
N ASP A 5 -1.67 20.07 5.36
CA ASP A 5 -0.90 19.61 4.22
C ASP A 5 -0.33 18.18 4.37
N VAL A 6 -0.56 17.52 5.51
CA VAL A 6 -0.03 16.16 5.72
C VAL A 6 -0.89 15.13 5.00
N ILE A 7 -0.39 14.65 3.86
CA ILE A 7 -1.01 13.58 3.08
C ILE A 7 -0.67 12.23 3.73
N PHE A 8 -1.69 11.58 4.30
CA PHE A 8 -1.60 10.20 4.76
C PHE A 8 -2.24 9.27 3.73
N THR A 9 -1.48 8.27 3.28
CA THR A 9 -1.99 7.16 2.48
C THR A 9 -1.63 5.84 3.17
N GLY A 10 -2.14 4.72 2.65
CA GLY A 10 -1.75 3.39 3.11
C GLY A 10 -0.24 3.16 3.11
N THR A 11 0.51 3.81 2.20
CA THR A 11 1.98 3.73 2.12
C THR A 11 2.64 4.39 3.33
N GLN A 12 2.20 5.57 3.76
CA GLN A 12 2.71 6.25 4.95
C GLN A 12 2.43 5.41 6.20
N ILE A 13 1.21 4.85 6.31
CA ILE A 13 0.87 3.95 7.43
C ILE A 13 1.79 2.74 7.44
N ASN A 14 2.01 2.09 6.29
CA ASN A 14 2.93 0.98 6.16
C ASN A 14 4.35 1.37 6.63
N TYR A 15 4.89 2.47 6.11
CA TYR A 15 6.25 2.91 6.44
C TYR A 15 6.41 3.31 7.90
N TYR A 16 5.39 3.84 8.56
CA TYR A 16 5.43 4.11 10.00
C TYR A 16 5.81 2.86 10.80
N PHE A 17 5.27 1.70 10.43
CA PHE A 17 5.56 0.42 11.07
C PHE A 17 6.85 -0.24 10.56
N VAL A 18 7.36 0.14 9.38
CA VAL A 18 8.61 -0.40 8.82
C VAL A 18 9.83 0.40 9.31
N CYS A 19 9.84 1.71 9.09
CA CYS A 19 10.95 2.61 9.43
C CYS A 19 10.50 4.08 9.39
N LYS A 20 10.62 4.77 10.53
CA LYS A 20 10.23 6.19 10.65
C LYS A 20 11.08 7.12 9.78
N THR A 21 12.37 6.85 9.61
CA THR A 21 13.25 7.63 8.72
C THR A 21 12.81 7.48 7.26
N LYS A 22 12.42 6.26 6.85
CA LYS A 22 11.87 6.03 5.50
C LYS A 22 10.56 6.79 5.29
N LEU A 23 9.66 6.75 6.28
CA LEU A 23 8.44 7.55 6.26
C LEU A 23 8.75 9.04 6.09
N TRP A 24 9.71 9.56 6.85
CA TRP A 24 10.09 10.97 6.76
C TRP A 24 10.57 11.34 5.37
N PHE A 25 11.52 10.58 4.79
CA PHE A 25 12.00 10.82 3.43
C PHE A 25 10.88 10.76 2.39
N PHE A 26 10.03 9.72 2.45
CA PHE A 26 8.91 9.57 1.53
C PHE A 26 7.92 10.73 1.62
N SER A 27 7.59 11.17 2.84
CA SER A 27 6.64 12.28 3.08
C SER A 27 7.19 13.63 2.63
N HIS A 28 8.50 13.74 2.41
CA HIS A 28 9.16 14.92 1.85
C HIS A 28 9.56 14.71 0.38
N PHE A 29 8.95 13.73 -0.32
CA PHE A 29 9.16 13.43 -1.73
C PHE A 29 10.61 13.01 -2.08
N ILE A 30 11.35 12.48 -1.11
CA ILE A 30 12.71 11.95 -1.29
C ILE A 30 12.59 10.42 -1.43
N ALA A 31 12.49 9.93 -2.67
CA ALA A 31 12.32 8.50 -2.96
C ALA A 31 13.64 7.83 -3.39
N MET A 32 13.95 6.67 -2.80
CA MET A 32 15.10 5.83 -3.19
C MET A 32 14.70 4.46 -3.75
N GLU A 33 13.40 4.18 -3.82
CA GLU A 33 12.87 2.84 -4.08
C GLU A 33 13.05 2.36 -5.53
N SER A 34 13.13 3.28 -6.50
CA SER A 34 13.24 2.94 -7.93
C SER A 34 14.48 2.11 -8.29
N LYS A 35 15.54 2.20 -7.47
CA LYS A 35 16.80 1.45 -7.65
C LYS A 35 16.76 0.06 -7.00
N SER A 36 15.72 -0.28 -6.25
CA SER A 36 15.64 -1.56 -5.53
C SER A 36 15.01 -2.66 -6.38
N ASP A 37 15.74 -3.72 -6.66
CA ASP A 37 15.20 -4.88 -7.38
C ASP A 37 14.10 -5.59 -6.58
N VAL A 38 14.17 -5.56 -5.26
CA VAL A 38 13.11 -6.08 -4.38
C VAL A 38 11.80 -5.34 -4.60
N VAL A 39 11.86 -4.01 -4.77
CA VAL A 39 10.67 -3.18 -5.06
C VAL A 39 10.13 -3.50 -6.45
N LYS A 40 11.01 -3.61 -7.47
CA LYS A 40 10.61 -3.98 -8.83
C LYS A 40 9.90 -5.34 -8.87
N ILE A 41 10.44 -6.34 -8.17
CA ILE A 41 9.81 -7.67 -8.06
C ILE A 41 8.43 -7.56 -7.41
N GLY A 42 8.30 -6.76 -6.34
CA GLY A 42 7.02 -6.51 -5.69
C GLY A 42 5.98 -5.91 -6.65
N LYS A 43 6.39 -4.94 -7.47
CA LYS A 43 5.54 -4.35 -8.51
C LYS A 43 5.09 -5.37 -9.55
N ILE A 44 6.01 -6.19 -10.07
CA ILE A 44 5.66 -7.26 -11.03
C ILE A 44 4.66 -8.24 -10.42
N ILE A 45 4.86 -8.66 -9.16
CA ILE A 45 3.93 -9.56 -8.47
C ILE A 45 2.55 -8.92 -8.33
N HIS A 46 2.49 -7.66 -7.89
CA HIS A 46 1.24 -6.94 -7.80
C HIS A 46 0.53 -6.90 -9.17
N GLU A 47 1.25 -6.55 -10.25
CA GLU A 47 0.71 -6.42 -11.62
C GLU A 47 0.28 -7.74 -12.26
N THR A 48 0.95 -8.85 -11.96
CA THR A 48 0.70 -10.17 -12.56
C THR A 48 -0.23 -11.07 -11.74
N SER A 49 -0.44 -10.76 -10.46
CA SER A 49 -1.34 -11.53 -9.59
C SER A 49 -2.80 -11.12 -9.78
N TYR A 50 -3.70 -12.10 -9.73
CA TYR A 50 -5.16 -11.91 -9.73
C TYR A 50 -5.74 -11.06 -10.88
N VAL A 51 -5.07 -11.03 -12.05
CA VAL A 51 -5.43 -10.18 -13.22
C VAL A 51 -6.87 -10.39 -13.71
N ARG A 52 -7.48 -11.56 -13.45
CA ARG A 52 -8.85 -11.89 -13.86
C ARG A 52 -9.94 -11.35 -12.93
N LYS A 53 -9.59 -10.68 -11.83
CA LYS A 53 -10.56 -10.07 -10.91
C LYS A 53 -11.08 -8.76 -11.49
N SER A 54 -12.40 -8.56 -11.44
CA SER A 54 -13.09 -7.47 -12.13
C SER A 54 -12.93 -6.09 -11.47
N ASP A 55 -12.82 -6.04 -10.14
CA ASP A 55 -12.79 -4.78 -9.36
C ASP A 55 -11.36 -4.55 -8.84
N ARG A 56 -10.41 -4.23 -9.74
CA ARG A 56 -8.96 -4.12 -9.47
C ARG A 56 -8.50 -2.67 -9.49
N GLY A 57 -7.55 -2.32 -8.62
CA GLY A 57 -6.87 -1.01 -8.61
C GLY A 57 -7.81 0.12 -8.21
N VAL A 58 -8.68 -0.11 -7.23
CA VAL A 58 -9.67 0.86 -6.77
C VAL A 58 -8.96 1.94 -5.96
N ILE A 59 -9.13 3.20 -6.36
CA ILE A 59 -8.57 4.37 -5.67
C ILE A 59 -9.72 5.16 -5.03
N ILE A 60 -9.59 5.50 -3.75
CA ILE A 60 -10.53 6.32 -2.99
C ILE A 60 -9.78 7.53 -2.43
N ASP A 61 -10.30 8.73 -2.72
CA ASP A 61 -9.81 10.03 -2.26
C ASP A 61 -8.31 10.27 -2.47
N ASP A 62 -7.71 9.65 -3.50
CA ASP A 62 -6.27 9.64 -3.79
C ASP A 62 -5.37 9.18 -2.61
N ARG A 63 -5.96 8.49 -1.62
CA ARG A 63 -5.29 8.09 -0.36
C ARG A 63 -5.34 6.60 -0.10
N ILE A 64 -6.40 5.93 -0.55
CA ILE A 64 -6.60 4.50 -0.38
C ILE A 64 -6.48 3.87 -1.76
N GLY A 65 -5.52 2.95 -1.91
CA GLY A 65 -5.33 2.14 -3.10
C GLY A 65 -5.54 0.68 -2.76
N ILE A 66 -6.67 0.12 -3.19
CA ILE A 66 -7.04 -1.28 -2.95
C ILE A 66 -6.69 -2.09 -4.19
N ASP A 67 -5.95 -3.18 -4.01
CA ASP A 67 -5.51 -4.03 -5.12
C ASP A 67 -6.70 -4.67 -5.84
N PHE A 68 -7.64 -5.28 -5.11
CA PHE A 68 -8.93 -5.68 -5.64
C PHE A 68 -10.01 -5.89 -4.57
N ILE A 69 -11.27 -5.86 -5.00
CA ILE A 69 -12.45 -6.06 -4.14
C ILE A 69 -13.24 -7.28 -4.61
N GLU A 70 -13.71 -8.08 -3.65
CA GLU A 70 -14.72 -9.12 -3.89
C GLU A 70 -16.05 -8.75 -3.25
N ARG A 71 -17.16 -8.98 -3.97
CA ARG A 71 -18.52 -8.66 -3.54
C ARG A 71 -19.38 -9.92 -3.57
N ASN A 72 -19.34 -10.70 -2.49
CA ASN A 72 -20.08 -11.97 -2.36
C ASN A 72 -20.99 -11.92 -1.14
N GLY A 73 -21.98 -11.02 -1.14
CA GLY A 73 -22.84 -10.73 0.02
C GLY A 73 -22.17 -9.94 1.14
N LYS A 74 -20.86 -9.75 1.06
CA LYS A 74 -20.03 -8.84 1.86
C LYS A 74 -18.94 -8.25 0.98
N ILE A 75 -18.42 -7.08 1.37
CA ILE A 75 -17.26 -6.46 0.72
C ILE A 75 -16.00 -7.04 1.37
N ILE A 76 -15.11 -7.59 0.55
CA ILE A 76 -13.80 -8.10 0.98
C ILE A 76 -12.72 -7.34 0.24
N ILE A 77 -11.84 -6.69 1.00
CA ILE A 77 -10.70 -5.93 0.49
C ILE A 77 -9.48 -6.85 0.46
N HIS A 78 -8.76 -6.84 -0.66
CA HIS A 78 -7.54 -7.62 -0.81
C HIS A 78 -6.34 -6.71 -1.10
N GLU A 79 -5.21 -7.05 -0.49
CA GLU A 79 -3.90 -6.41 -0.67
C GLU A 79 -2.86 -7.50 -0.93
N ILE A 80 -2.10 -7.39 -2.02
CA ILE A 80 -1.13 -8.37 -2.48
C ILE A 80 0.26 -7.98 -1.98
N LYS A 81 0.96 -8.89 -1.30
CA LYS A 81 2.30 -8.66 -0.77
C LYS A 81 3.27 -9.75 -1.21
N LYS A 82 4.47 -9.36 -1.62
CA LYS A 82 5.57 -10.27 -2.02
C LYS A 82 5.89 -11.33 -0.95
N SER A 83 5.82 -10.97 0.33
CA SER A 83 6.05 -11.87 1.45
C SER A 83 5.37 -11.36 2.73
N ASN A 84 5.29 -12.23 3.75
CA ASN A 84 4.75 -11.89 5.07
C ASN A 84 5.77 -11.22 6.02
N ARG A 85 7.01 -10.94 5.59
CA ARG A 85 8.07 -10.42 6.49
C ARG A 85 7.69 -9.11 7.20
N LEU A 86 6.84 -8.29 6.60
CA LEU A 86 6.36 -7.02 7.15
C LEU A 86 4.87 -7.08 7.54
N GLU A 87 4.40 -8.23 8.02
CA GLU A 87 2.99 -8.50 8.33
C GLU A 87 2.33 -7.42 9.20
N LYS A 88 3.04 -6.91 10.22
CA LYS A 88 2.50 -5.83 11.05
C LYS A 88 2.19 -4.57 10.23
N ALA A 89 3.13 -4.13 9.39
CA ALA A 89 2.90 -2.99 8.51
C ALA A 89 1.77 -3.26 7.50
N HIS A 90 1.69 -4.48 6.96
CA HIS A 90 0.63 -4.88 6.03
C HIS A 90 -0.76 -4.86 6.68
N ARG A 91 -0.90 -5.37 7.91
CA ARG A 91 -2.16 -5.32 8.65
C ARG A 91 -2.63 -3.90 8.92
N TYR A 92 -1.73 -3.02 9.35
CA TYR A 92 -2.12 -1.64 9.66
C TYR A 92 -2.45 -0.83 8.39
N GLN A 93 -1.83 -1.15 7.25
CA GLN A 93 -2.27 -0.62 5.96
C GLN A 93 -3.71 -1.06 5.65
N LEU A 94 -4.05 -2.34 5.86
CA LEU A 94 -5.41 -2.84 5.69
C LEU A 94 -6.43 -2.30 6.71
N TYR A 95 -6.02 -2.01 7.94
CA TYR A 95 -6.90 -1.37 8.93
C TYR A 95 -7.18 0.11 8.63
N TYR A 96 -6.31 0.73 7.83
CA TYR A 96 -6.52 2.09 7.34
C TYR A 96 -7.49 2.14 6.15
N TYR A 97 -7.53 1.06 5.35
CA TYR A 97 -8.49 0.89 4.25
C TYR A 97 -9.88 0.58 4.78
#